data_AF-A0A1E4DJI1-F1
#
_entry.id   AF-A0A1E4DJI1-F1
#
_cell.length_a   1.000
_cell.length_b   1.000
_cell.length_c   1.000
_cell.angle_alpha   90.00
_cell.angle_beta   90.00
_cell.angle_gamma   90.00
#
_symmetry.space_group_name_H-M   'P 1'
#
loop_
_entity.id
_entity.type
_entity.pdbx_description
1 polymer ?
#
loop_
_entity_poly.entity_id
_entity_poly.type
_entity_poly.pdbx_seq_one_letter_code
_entity_poly.pdbx_strand_id
1 'polypeptide(L)'
;MFGFQYEGGVEPVNVNVDRMISTFRQGLSDLGTIWDQILAPGTRQSLRPLGTCSLQDFRIADSLWARVVYDAAVAYRNRVLPLDHVLKAFTPLYLGRTASFVLDTQGLTSSEAEGRIEALCQAFEKDKSYLVARWNEPHAG
;
A
#
# COMPACT_ATOMS: atom_id res chain seq x y z
N MET A 1 31.03 7.57 27.27
CA MET A 1 30.28 8.49 26.38
C MET A 1 31.32 9.11 25.46
N PHE A 2 31.33 8.91 24.15
CA PHE A 2 30.24 8.94 23.17
C PHE A 2 30.56 8.03 21.98
N GLY A 3 29.55 7.30 21.49
CA GLY A 3 29.59 6.66 20.18
C GLY A 3 28.97 7.62 19.15
N PHE A 4 29.67 7.85 18.05
CA PHE A 4 29.21 8.69 16.96
C PHE A 4 27.86 8.19 16.43
N GLN A 5 26.83 9.04 16.46
CA GLN A 5 25.62 8.82 15.68
C GLN A 5 26.01 9.04 14.21
N TYR A 6 26.21 7.95 13.46
CA TYR A 6 26.18 8.02 12.02
C TYR A 6 24.73 8.32 11.61
N GLU A 7 24.38 9.59 11.52
CA GLU A 7 23.32 10.03 10.62
C GLU A 7 23.86 9.84 9.19
N GLY A 8 23.87 8.59 8.73
CA GLY A 8 24.15 8.29 7.34
C GLY A 8 23.12 9.04 6.51
N GLY A 9 23.54 10.15 5.89
CA GLY A 9 22.71 10.86 4.92
C GLY A 9 22.27 9.86 3.87
N VAL A 10 21.01 9.44 3.95
CA VAL A 10 20.40 8.62 2.91
C VAL A 10 20.43 9.47 1.66
N GLU A 11 21.20 9.07 0.65
CA GLU A 11 21.20 9.81 -0.62
C GLU A 11 19.74 9.96 -1.09
N PRO A 12 19.32 11.18 -1.47
CA PRO A 12 17.95 11.41 -1.89
C PRO A 12 17.68 10.56 -3.14
N VAL A 13 16.94 9.47 -2.97
CA VAL A 13 16.44 8.69 -4.10
C VAL A 13 15.46 9.59 -4.84
N ASN A 14 15.83 10.02 -6.04
CA ASN A 14 14.96 10.83 -6.89
C ASN A 14 13.87 9.93 -7.50
N VAL A 15 12.84 9.64 -6.70
CA VAL A 15 11.65 8.90 -7.13
C VAL A 15 10.74 9.83 -7.92
N ASN A 16 10.33 9.37 -9.10
CA ASN A 16 9.35 10.10 -9.91
C ASN A 16 7.93 9.80 -9.39
N VAL A 17 7.49 10.59 -8.41
CA VAL A 17 6.19 10.44 -7.73
C VAL A 17 5.02 10.52 -8.72
N ASP A 18 5.06 11.46 -9.66
CA ASP A 18 4.05 11.60 -10.72
C ASP A 18 3.90 10.31 -11.54
N ARG A 19 5.02 9.70 -11.93
CA ARG A 19 5.03 8.42 -12.67
C ARG A 19 4.45 7.29 -11.81
N MET A 20 4.76 7.25 -10.52
CA MET A 20 4.22 6.24 -9.60
C MET A 20 2.70 6.37 -9.46
N ILE A 21 2.19 7.59 -9.28
CA ILE A 21 0.75 7.87 -9.19
C ILE A 21 0.06 7.54 -10.53
N SER A 22 0.64 7.95 -11.66
CA SER A 22 0.08 7.64 -12.97
C SER A 22 0.00 6.12 -13.22
N THR A 23 1.01 5.35 -12.78
CA THR A 23 1.02 3.89 -12.88
C THR A 23 -0.04 3.26 -12.00
N PHE A 24 -0.23 3.76 -10.77
CA PHE A 24 -1.33 3.35 -9.91
C PHE A 24 -2.70 3.60 -10.56
N ARG A 25 -2.91 4.79 -11.13
CA ARG A 25 -4.17 5.18 -11.79
C ARG A 25 -4.45 4.34 -13.03
N GLN A 26 -3.42 4.05 -13.83
CA GLN A 26 -3.53 3.13 -14.95
C GLN A 26 -3.93 1.74 -14.46
N GLY A 27 -3.35 1.26 -13.35
CA GLY A 27 -3.75 0.01 -12.71
C GLY A 27 -5.22 -0.03 -12.28
N LEU A 28 -5.78 1.08 -11.76
CA LEU A 28 -7.22 1.18 -11.43
C LEU A 28 -8.14 0.96 -12.63
N SER A 29 -7.71 1.40 -13.82
CA SER A 29 -8.43 1.16 -15.07
C SER A 29 -8.24 -0.27 -15.56
N ASP A 30 -6.98 -0.71 -15.68
CA ASP A 30 -6.64 -1.89 -16.49
C ASP A 30 -6.76 -3.20 -15.72
N LEU A 31 -6.55 -3.16 -14.40
CA LEU A 31 -6.51 -4.35 -13.55
C LEU A 31 -7.83 -4.57 -12.80
N GLY A 32 -8.91 -3.91 -13.22
CA GLY A 32 -10.23 -4.03 -12.61
C GLY A 32 -10.61 -5.49 -12.31
N THR A 33 -10.77 -6.30 -13.33
CA THR A 33 -11.22 -7.70 -13.17
C THR A 33 -10.28 -8.56 -12.32
N ILE A 34 -8.98 -8.28 -12.32
CA ILE A 34 -7.99 -9.00 -11.51
C ILE A 34 -8.09 -8.57 -10.04
N TRP A 35 -8.17 -7.27 -9.79
CA TRP A 35 -8.30 -6.74 -8.43
C TRP A 35 -9.66 -7.07 -7.80
N ASP A 36 -10.72 -7.34 -8.56
CA ASP A 36 -11.99 -7.86 -8.01
C ASP A 36 -11.86 -9.30 -7.48
N GLN A 37 -10.88 -10.06 -7.97
CA GLN A 37 -10.58 -11.40 -7.46
C GLN A 37 -9.67 -11.34 -6.23
N ILE A 38 -8.75 -10.37 -6.17
CA ILE A 38 -7.73 -10.27 -5.12
C ILE A 38 -8.24 -9.48 -3.90
N LEU A 39 -8.90 -8.35 -4.13
CA LEU A 39 -9.25 -7.38 -3.08
C LEU A 39 -10.71 -7.50 -2.67
N ALA A 40 -11.00 -7.28 -1.39
CA ALA A 40 -12.37 -7.21 -0.92
C ALA A 40 -13.11 -6.01 -1.55
N PRO A 41 -14.43 -6.11 -1.78
CA PRO A 41 -15.22 -5.03 -2.39
C PRO A 41 -15.07 -3.67 -1.70
N GLY A 42 -15.01 -3.66 -0.35
CA GLY A 42 -14.81 -2.44 0.43
C GLY A 42 -13.42 -1.81 0.21
N THR A 43 -12.36 -2.63 0.15
CA THR A 43 -11.01 -2.18 -0.18
C THR A 43 -10.97 -1.55 -1.57
N ARG A 44 -11.62 -2.19 -2.55
CA ARG A 44 -11.73 -1.71 -3.93
C ARG A 44 -12.45 -0.38 -4.03
N GLN A 45 -13.59 -0.25 -3.35
CA GLN A 45 -14.38 0.97 -3.33
C GLN A 45 -13.59 2.14 -2.76
N SER A 46 -12.83 1.92 -1.68
CA SER A 46 -11.99 2.94 -1.05
C SER A 46 -10.81 3.39 -1.91
N LEU A 47 -10.32 2.55 -2.83
CA LEU A 47 -9.25 2.94 -3.77
C LEU A 47 -9.74 3.78 -4.95
N ARG A 48 -11.01 3.66 -5.35
CA ARG A 48 -11.56 4.32 -6.54
C ARG A 48 -11.39 5.85 -6.56
N PRO A 49 -11.66 6.60 -5.47
CA PRO A 49 -11.52 8.06 -5.47
C PRO A 49 -10.08 8.55 -5.77
N LEU A 50 -9.07 7.72 -5.46
CA LEU A 50 -7.67 8.05 -5.72
C LEU A 50 -7.31 8.05 -7.21
N GLY A 51 -8.18 7.47 -8.05
CA GLY A 51 -8.07 7.50 -9.50
C GLY A 51 -8.17 8.89 -10.10
N THR A 52 -8.87 9.81 -9.42
CA THR A 52 -9.25 11.13 -9.97
C THR A 52 -8.91 12.31 -9.08
N CYS A 53 -8.43 12.09 -7.86
CA CYS A 53 -8.04 13.19 -6.96
C CYS A 53 -6.87 14.01 -7.52
N SER A 54 -6.58 15.17 -6.93
CA SER A 54 -5.38 15.93 -7.29
C SER A 54 -4.11 15.17 -6.86
N LEU A 55 -2.95 15.49 -7.45
CA LEU A 55 -1.67 14.91 -7.01
C LEU A 55 -1.34 15.29 -5.56
N GLN A 56 -1.73 16.49 -5.14
CA GLN A 56 -1.48 17.00 -3.78
C GLN A 56 -2.30 16.22 -2.75
N ASP A 57 -3.55 15.90 -3.08
CA ASP A 57 -4.48 15.16 -2.22
C ASP A 57 -4.29 13.63 -2.29
N PHE A 58 -3.41 13.14 -3.16
CA PHE A 58 -3.23 11.71 -3.36
C PHE A 58 -2.61 11.06 -2.11
N ARG A 59 -3.43 10.34 -1.33
CA ARG A 59 -2.98 9.59 -0.16
C ARG A 59 -3.75 8.27 -0.03
N ILE A 60 -3.02 7.16 -0.02
CA ILE A 60 -3.54 5.87 0.46
C ILE A 60 -3.44 5.88 1.98
N ALA A 61 -4.58 5.95 2.67
CA ALA A 61 -4.63 5.89 4.13
C ALA A 61 -4.00 4.59 4.67
N ASP A 62 -3.35 4.65 5.82
CA ASP A 62 -2.62 3.50 6.39
C ASP A 62 -3.52 2.28 6.65
N SER A 63 -4.75 2.51 7.12
CA SER A 63 -5.75 1.44 7.28
C SER A 63 -6.17 0.81 5.95
N LEU A 64 -6.32 1.62 4.90
CA LEU A 64 -6.62 1.11 3.56
C LEU A 64 -5.44 0.29 3.03
N TRP A 65 -4.21 0.73 3.24
CA TRP A 65 -3.03 -0.03 2.84
C TRP A 65 -2.91 -1.36 3.57
N ALA A 66 -3.15 -1.39 4.89
CA ALA A 66 -3.16 -2.62 5.67
C ALA A 66 -4.14 -3.64 5.07
N ARG A 67 -5.36 -3.21 4.73
CA ARG A 67 -6.36 -4.07 4.08
C ARG A 67 -5.94 -4.55 2.70
N VAL A 68 -5.31 -3.69 1.88
CA VAL A 68 -4.76 -4.08 0.58
C VAL A 68 -3.72 -5.21 0.72
N VAL A 69 -2.80 -5.08 1.68
CA VAL A 69 -1.78 -6.11 1.95
C VAL A 69 -2.43 -7.41 2.46
N TYR A 70 -3.38 -7.30 3.39
CA TYR A 70 -4.10 -8.46 3.92
C TYR A 70 -4.92 -9.19 2.85
N ASP A 71 -5.63 -8.46 2.01
CA ASP A 71 -6.38 -9.04 0.89
C ASP A 71 -5.45 -9.76 -0.09
N ALA A 72 -4.30 -9.16 -0.44
CA ALA A 72 -3.31 -9.81 -1.30
C ALA A 72 -2.73 -11.09 -0.66
N ALA A 73 -2.45 -11.07 0.65
CA ALA A 73 -1.96 -12.23 1.38
C ALA A 73 -3.00 -13.37 1.41
N VAL A 74 -4.28 -13.04 1.64
CA VAL A 74 -5.39 -14.00 1.59
C VAL A 74 -5.56 -14.58 0.18
N ALA A 75 -5.53 -13.73 -0.86
CA ALA A 75 -5.63 -14.17 -2.24
C ALA A 75 -4.49 -15.13 -2.64
N TYR A 76 -3.26 -14.83 -2.20
CA TYR A 76 -2.11 -15.72 -2.40
C TYR A 76 -2.31 -17.07 -1.69
N ARG A 77 -2.68 -17.05 -0.42
CA ARG A 77 -2.92 -18.26 0.38
C ARG A 77 -4.00 -19.15 -0.27
N ASN A 78 -5.09 -18.54 -0.71
CA ASN A 78 -6.22 -19.24 -1.33
C ASN A 78 -5.97 -19.58 -2.81
N ARG A 79 -4.79 -19.23 -3.35
CA ARG A 79 -4.39 -19.51 -4.74
C ARG A 79 -5.40 -18.99 -5.76
N VAL A 80 -6.00 -17.83 -5.49
CA VAL A 80 -6.98 -17.19 -6.39
C VAL A 80 -6.38 -16.96 -7.77
N LEU A 81 -5.09 -16.62 -7.83
CA LEU A 81 -4.29 -16.50 -9.04
C LEU A 81 -2.87 -17.05 -8.81
N PRO A 82 -2.12 -17.36 -9.89
CA PRO A 82 -0.68 -17.62 -9.78
C PRO A 82 0.04 -16.47 -9.06
N LEU A 83 1.03 -16.79 -8.21
CA LEU A 83 1.77 -15.80 -7.42
C LEU A 83 2.31 -14.65 -8.30
N ASP A 84 2.86 -14.96 -9.47
CA ASP A 84 3.38 -13.95 -10.40
C ASP A 84 2.30 -12.96 -10.85
N HIS A 85 1.06 -13.41 -11.02
CA HIS A 85 -0.05 -12.52 -11.37
C HIS A 85 -0.50 -11.68 -10.18
N VAL A 86 -0.51 -12.25 -8.97
CA VAL A 86 -0.78 -11.48 -7.74
C VAL A 86 0.26 -10.38 -7.56
N LEU A 87 1.56 -10.69 -7.70
CA LEU A 87 2.64 -9.72 -7.54
C LEU A 87 2.60 -8.63 -8.63
N LYS A 88 2.36 -9.00 -9.90
CA LYS A 88 2.18 -8.03 -10.99
C LYS A 88 1.01 -7.10 -10.73
N ALA A 89 -0.12 -7.62 -10.28
CA ALA A 89 -1.28 -6.82 -9.93
C ALA A 89 -1.08 -5.98 -8.66
N PHE A 90 -0.24 -6.43 -7.73
CA PHE A 90 0.09 -5.70 -6.50
C PHE A 90 1.04 -4.51 -6.76
N THR A 91 1.88 -4.60 -7.78
CA THR A 91 2.89 -3.58 -8.12
C THR A 91 2.31 -2.15 -8.21
N PRO A 92 1.25 -1.87 -8.99
CA PRO A 92 0.68 -0.52 -9.02
C PRO A 92 0.12 -0.05 -7.66
N LEU A 93 -0.42 -0.94 -6.82
CA LEU A 93 -0.88 -0.58 -5.47
C LEU A 93 0.30 -0.16 -4.59
N TYR A 94 1.41 -0.91 -4.65
CA TYR A 94 2.64 -0.58 -3.95
C TYR A 94 3.20 0.78 -4.40
N LEU A 95 3.22 1.06 -5.71
CA LEU A 95 3.65 2.36 -6.23
C LEU A 95 2.78 3.50 -5.69
N GLY A 96 1.46 3.32 -5.62
CA GLY A 96 0.57 4.29 -4.98
C GLY A 96 0.89 4.49 -3.49
N ARG A 97 1.18 3.41 -2.75
CA ARG A 97 1.53 3.53 -1.32
C ARG A 97 2.86 4.26 -1.13
N THR A 98 3.86 3.93 -1.93
CA THR A 98 5.18 4.56 -1.84
C THR A 98 5.12 6.02 -2.25
N ALA A 99 4.34 6.38 -3.29
CA ALA A 99 4.06 7.77 -3.62
C ALA A 99 3.41 8.52 -2.44
N SER A 100 2.42 7.90 -1.79
CA SER A 100 1.78 8.48 -0.60
C SER A 100 2.79 8.71 0.54
N PHE A 101 3.71 7.75 0.76
CA PHE A 101 4.75 7.88 1.77
C PHE A 101 5.70 9.04 1.46
N VAL A 102 6.22 9.11 0.23
CA VAL A 102 7.15 10.15 -0.19
C VAL A 102 6.53 11.54 -0.04
N LEU A 103 5.25 11.68 -0.40
CA LEU A 103 4.53 12.95 -0.25
C LEU A 103 4.23 13.29 1.22
N ASP A 104 4.05 12.28 2.09
CA ASP A 104 3.87 12.48 3.54
C ASP A 104 5.17 12.83 4.26
N THR A 105 6.31 12.32 3.78
CA THR A 105 7.61 12.52 4.43
C THR A 105 8.46 13.61 3.81
N GLN A 106 7.96 14.28 2.76
CA GLN A 106 8.67 15.37 2.12
C GLN A 106 8.89 16.52 3.11
N GLY A 107 10.16 16.85 3.37
CA GLY A 107 10.54 17.92 4.31
C GLY A 107 10.48 17.52 5.79
N LEU A 108 10.17 16.25 6.10
CA LEU A 108 10.28 15.72 7.46
C LEU A 108 11.73 15.37 7.80
N THR A 109 12.04 15.42 9.09
CA THR A 109 13.26 14.83 9.66
C THR A 109 13.19 13.31 9.68
N SER A 110 14.33 12.64 9.86
CA SER A 110 14.38 11.17 9.98
C SER A 110 13.48 10.64 11.11
N SER A 111 13.44 11.31 12.26
CA SER A 111 12.62 10.89 13.41
C SER A 111 11.12 11.04 13.14
N GLU A 112 10.70 12.10 12.45
CA GLU A 112 9.30 12.27 12.05
C GLU A 112 8.89 11.23 11.00
N ALA A 113 9.79 10.88 10.07
CA ALA A 113 9.58 9.82 9.10
C ALA A 113 9.45 8.43 9.78
N GLU A 114 10.26 8.14 10.81
CA GLU A 114 10.09 6.96 11.66
C GLU A 114 8.72 6.94 12.35
N GLY A 115 8.24 8.09 12.82
CA GLY A 115 6.89 8.23 13.36
C GLY A 115 5.78 7.87 12.36
N ARG A 116 5.97 8.16 11.05
CA ARG A 116 5.04 7.71 9.99
C ARG A 116 5.07 6.20 9.80
N ILE A 117 6.23 5.57 9.92
CA ILE A 117 6.36 4.11 9.86
C ILE A 117 5.69 3.46 11.08
N GLU A 118 5.86 4.03 12.27
CA GLU A 118 5.21 3.53 13.48
C GLU A 118 3.67 3.65 13.39
N ALA A 119 3.16 4.77 12.89
CA ALA A 119 1.73 4.93 12.64
C ALA A 119 1.19 3.87 11.65
N LEU A 120 1.97 3.54 10.62
CA LEU A 120 1.64 2.46 9.70
C LEU A 120 1.59 1.11 10.41
N CYS A 121 2.59 0.78 11.24
CA CYS A 121 2.61 -0.45 12.03
C CYS A 121 1.35 -0.58 12.90
N GLN A 122 0.96 0.49 13.60
CA GLN A 122 -0.24 0.51 14.42
C GLN A 122 -1.52 0.29 13.60
N ALA A 123 -1.58 0.80 12.37
CA ALA A 123 -2.70 0.54 11.46
C ALA A 123 -2.80 -0.95 11.09
N PHE A 124 -1.67 -1.61 10.81
CA PHE A 124 -1.64 -3.07 10.63
C PHE A 124 -2.12 -3.80 11.88
N GLU A 125 -1.60 -3.44 13.06
CA GLU A 125 -1.99 -4.09 14.31
C GLU A 125 -3.47 -3.96 14.62
N LYS A 126 -4.04 -2.77 14.43
CA LYS A 126 -5.46 -2.49 14.63
C LYS A 126 -6.35 -3.30 13.68
N ASP A 127 -5.93 -3.46 12.43
CA ASP A 127 -6.69 -4.18 11.41
C ASP A 127 -6.37 -5.70 11.39
N LYS A 128 -5.60 -6.25 12.33
CA LYS A 128 -5.37 -7.72 12.43
C LYS A 128 -6.67 -8.53 12.51
N SER A 129 -7.70 -8.01 13.16
CA SER A 129 -9.02 -8.66 13.24
C SER A 129 -9.66 -8.84 11.85
N TYR A 130 -9.44 -7.89 10.93
CA TYR A 130 -9.87 -8.01 9.53
C TYR A 130 -9.14 -9.15 8.82
N LEU A 131 -7.82 -9.26 8.98
CA LEU A 131 -7.04 -10.37 8.43
C LEU A 131 -7.58 -11.70 8.94
N VAL A 132 -7.78 -11.86 10.25
CA VAL A 132 -8.27 -13.10 10.86
C VAL A 132 -9.64 -13.48 10.31
N ALA A 133 -10.56 -12.52 10.18
CA ALA A 133 -11.87 -12.76 9.61
C ALA A 133 -11.76 -13.27 8.16
N ARG A 134 -11.04 -12.54 7.30
CA ARG A 134 -10.84 -12.89 5.89
C ARG A 134 -10.11 -14.22 5.69
N TRP A 135 -9.17 -14.54 6.58
CA TRP A 135 -8.39 -15.79 6.52
C TRP A 135 -9.23 -17.03 6.82
N ASN A 136 -10.23 -16.87 7.69
CA ASN A 136 -11.13 -17.93 8.12
C ASN A 136 -12.40 -18.04 7.26
N GLU A 137 -12.65 -17.07 6.36
CA GLU A 137 -13.75 -17.16 5.40
C GLU A 137 -13.61 -18.42 4.53
N PRO A 138 -14.65 -19.29 4.48
CA PRO A 138 -14.64 -20.45 3.61
C PRO A 138 -14.47 -19.99 2.17
N HIS A 139 -13.39 -20.42 1.53
CA HIS A 139 -13.20 -20.21 0.10
C HIS A 139 -13.69 -21.45 -0.64
N ALA A 140 -14.67 -21.26 -1.52
CA ALA A 140 -15.00 -22.25 -2.52
C ALA A 140 -13.82 -22.30 -3.52
N GLY A 141 -13.07 -23.39 -3.46
CA GLY A 141 -12.08 -23.73 -4.48
C GLY A 141 -12.74 -24.29 -5.74
#